data_AF-A0AAD2E6E6-F1
#
_entry.id   AF-A0AAD2E6E6-F1
#
_cell.length_a   1.000
_cell.length_b   1.000
_cell.length_c   1.000
_cell.angle_alpha   90.00
_cell.angle_beta   90.00
_cell.angle_gamma   90.00
#
_symmetry.space_group_name_H-M   'P 1'
#
loop_
_entity.id
_entity.type
_entity.pdbx_description
1 polymer ?
#
loop_
_entity_poly.entity_id
_entity_poly.type
_entity_poly.pdbx_seq_one_letter_code
_entity_poly.pdbx_strand_id
1 'polypeptide(L)'
;MQLFNFKSGYGTLEELLEVITWAQLGIHDKPVGLLNVDGYYNSLLSFIDKAVDEGFVTPSARHIIVSAPTAHELMSKLEDYVPKHNGVASKLSWEMERQLGYTAKLEIAR
;
A
#
# COMPACT_ATOMS: atom_id res chain seq x y z
N MET A 1 -11.04 -4.69 -1.67
CA MET A 1 -11.03 -3.66 -2.71
C MET A 1 -11.84 -2.52 -2.17
N GLN A 2 -11.23 -1.35 -2.05
CA GLN A 2 -11.92 -0.11 -1.70
C GLN A 2 -11.80 0.84 -2.88
N LEU A 3 -12.94 1.38 -3.31
CA LEU A 3 -13.08 2.22 -4.50
C LEU A 3 -13.36 3.65 -4.04
N PHE A 4 -12.54 4.59 -4.51
CA PHE A 4 -12.73 6.01 -4.25
C PHE A 4 -13.21 6.72 -5.54
N ASN A 5 -14.17 7.63 -5.41
CA ASN A 5 -14.77 8.39 -6.52
C ASN A 5 -14.72 9.91 -6.23
N PHE A 6 -14.96 10.74 -7.26
CA PHE A 6 -14.79 12.20 -7.34
C PHE A 6 -15.51 13.05 -6.27
N LYS A 7 -16.32 12.46 -5.38
CA LYS A 7 -16.98 13.21 -4.31
C LYS A 7 -15.99 13.44 -3.17
N SER A 8 -15.06 14.38 -3.28
CA SER A 8 -13.99 14.53 -2.28
C SER A 8 -13.53 15.98 -2.07
N GLY A 9 -13.77 16.49 -0.87
CA GLY A 9 -12.89 17.45 -0.19
C GLY A 9 -11.83 16.68 0.62
N TYR A 10 -11.36 17.26 1.74
CA TYR A 10 -10.28 16.67 2.55
C TYR A 10 -10.59 15.31 3.19
N GLY A 11 -11.85 15.02 3.56
CA GLY A 11 -12.20 13.78 4.26
C GLY A 11 -11.90 12.51 3.46
N THR A 12 -12.31 12.47 2.19
CA THR A 12 -12.05 11.31 1.32
C THR A 12 -10.56 11.15 0.99
N LEU A 13 -9.77 12.23 0.99
CA LEU A 13 -8.32 12.14 0.83
C LEU A 13 -7.66 11.52 2.06
N GLU A 14 -8.13 11.88 3.26
CA GLU A 14 -7.65 11.30 4.51
C GLU A 14 -7.97 9.80 4.59
N GLU A 15 -9.22 9.41 4.33
CA GLU A 15 -9.63 7.99 4.28
C GLU A 15 -8.81 7.19 3.24
N LEU A 16 -8.53 7.79 2.08
CA LEU A 16 -7.70 7.18 1.04
C LEU A 16 -6.29 6.89 1.54
N LEU A 17 -5.64 7.86 2.18
CA LEU A 17 -4.28 7.72 2.68
C LEU A 17 -4.20 6.73 3.85
N GLU A 18 -5.23 6.66 4.70
CA GLU A 18 -5.31 5.67 5.78
C GLU A 18 -5.30 4.24 5.21
N VAL A 19 -6.16 3.96 4.23
CA VAL A 19 -6.26 2.61 3.63
C VAL A 19 -4.99 2.23 2.88
N ILE A 20 -4.33 3.18 2.19
CA ILE A 20 -3.01 2.94 1.57
C ILE A 20 -1.98 2.57 2.64
N THR A 21 -2.01 3.25 3.79
CA THR A 21 -1.08 2.99 4.89
C THR A 21 -1.31 1.61 5.50
N TRP A 22 -2.56 1.17 5.67
CA TRP A 22 -2.87 -0.18 6.16
C TRP A 22 -2.38 -1.27 5.21
N ALA A 23 -2.54 -1.08 3.90
CA ALA A 23 -1.94 -1.97 2.91
C ALA A 23 -0.42 -2.00 3.04
N GLN A 24 0.24 -0.82 3.12
CA GLN A 24 1.69 -0.74 3.26
C GLN A 24 2.21 -1.44 4.53
N LEU A 25 1.48 -1.38 5.63
CA LEU A 25 1.81 -2.07 6.88
C LEU A 25 1.61 -3.59 6.79
N GLY A 26 0.90 -4.08 5.77
CA GLY A 26 0.54 -5.49 5.60
C GLY A 26 -0.69 -5.91 6.43
N ILE A 27 -1.53 -4.96 6.85
CA ILE A 27 -2.80 -5.26 7.55
C ILE A 27 -3.79 -5.91 6.57
N HIS A 28 -3.70 -5.58 5.29
CA HIS A 28 -4.41 -6.27 4.22
C HIS A 28 -3.66 -6.21 2.90
N ASP A 29 -3.89 -7.20 2.04
CA ASP A 29 -3.22 -7.27 0.73
C ASP A 29 -4.04 -6.66 -0.42
N LYS A 30 -5.24 -6.13 -0.13
CA LYS A 30 -6.16 -5.62 -1.16
C LYS A 30 -5.63 -4.32 -1.81
N PRO A 31 -5.75 -4.16 -3.14
CA PRO A 31 -5.38 -2.91 -3.81
C PRO A 31 -6.39 -1.78 -3.50
N VAL A 32 -5.92 -0.55 -3.69
CA VAL A 32 -6.72 0.67 -3.60
C VAL A 32 -6.99 1.20 -5.01
N GLY A 33 -8.27 1.23 -5.39
CA GLY A 33 -8.71 1.63 -6.73
C GLY A 33 -9.08 3.10 -6.81
N LEU A 34 -8.46 3.84 -7.72
CA LEU A 34 -8.76 5.23 -8.05
C LEU A 34 -9.38 5.35 -9.44
N LEU A 35 -10.65 5.76 -9.50
CA LEU A 35 -11.32 6.08 -10.75
C LEU A 35 -10.89 7.49 -11.20
N ASN A 36 -9.92 7.56 -12.11
CA ASN A 36 -9.26 8.79 -12.53
C ASN A 36 -9.93 9.43 -13.76
N VAL A 37 -11.19 9.83 -13.59
CA VAL A 37 -11.96 10.52 -14.65
C VAL A 37 -11.30 11.87 -14.97
N ASP A 38 -11.09 12.12 -16.26
CA ASP A 38 -10.48 13.36 -16.80
C ASP A 38 -9.16 13.78 -16.14
N GLY A 39 -8.44 12.82 -15.53
CA GLY A 39 -7.16 13.08 -14.89
C GLY A 39 -7.25 13.77 -13.52
N TYR A 40 -8.41 13.74 -12.85
CA TYR A 40 -8.61 14.35 -11.53
C TYR A 40 -7.52 14.01 -10.50
N TYR A 41 -7.06 12.76 -10.44
CA TYR A 41 -6.04 12.28 -9.51
C TYR A 41 -4.60 12.42 -10.03
N ASN A 42 -4.36 13.01 -11.20
CA ASN A 42 -3.02 13.10 -11.79
C ASN A 42 -2.02 13.79 -10.85
N SER A 43 -2.39 14.90 -10.23
CA SER A 43 -1.50 15.62 -9.30
C SER A 43 -1.15 14.78 -8.07
N LEU A 44 -2.11 14.01 -7.54
CA LEU A 44 -1.88 13.11 -6.42
C LEU A 44 -0.95 11.96 -6.82
N LEU A 45 -1.21 11.32 -7.96
CA LEU A 45 -0.38 10.24 -8.48
C LEU A 45 1.06 10.71 -8.73
N SER A 46 1.24 11.87 -9.36
CA SER A 46 2.55 12.48 -9.58
C SER A 46 3.27 12.82 -8.27
N PHE A 47 2.54 13.29 -7.25
CA PHE A 47 3.13 13.53 -5.93
C PHE A 47 3.64 12.22 -5.30
N ILE A 48 2.87 11.14 -5.42
CA ILE A 48 3.28 9.83 -4.89
C ILE A 48 4.46 9.27 -5.70
N ASP A 49 4.46 9.41 -7.02
CA ASP A 49 5.60 9.04 -7.88
C ASP A 49 6.87 9.78 -7.46
N LYS A 50 6.77 11.09 -7.19
CA LYS A 50 7.89 11.86 -6.65
C LYS A 50 8.34 11.37 -5.28
N ALA A 51 7.43 10.99 -4.40
CA ALA A 51 7.77 10.41 -3.10
C ALA A 51 8.48 9.04 -3.24
N VAL A 52 8.22 8.29 -4.31
CA VAL A 52 8.98 7.08 -4.66
C VAL A 52 10.39 7.44 -5.11
N ASP A 53 10.52 8.42 -6.01
CA ASP A 53 11.83 8.87 -6.52
C ASP A 53 12.75 9.39 -5.41
N GLU A 54 12.17 10.09 -4.43
CA GLU A 54 12.89 10.61 -3.25
C GLU A 54 13.11 9.55 -2.15
N GLY A 55 12.59 8.32 -2.32
CA GLY A 55 12.79 7.20 -1.40
C GLY A 55 11.90 7.21 -0.15
N PHE A 56 10.90 8.08 -0.07
CA PHE A 56 9.90 8.07 1.01
C PHE A 56 8.90 6.92 0.89
N VAL A 57 8.59 6.50 -0.34
CA VAL A 57 7.69 5.38 -0.65
C VAL A 57 8.48 4.32 -1.42
N THR A 58 8.34 3.05 -1.04
CA THR A 58 9.03 1.98 -1.78
C THR A 58 8.36 1.74 -3.14
N PRO A 59 9.10 1.35 -4.20
CA PRO A 59 8.51 1.01 -5.49
C PRO A 59 7.42 -0.09 -5.37
N SER A 60 7.59 -1.04 -4.44
CA SER A 60 6.57 -2.04 -4.15
C SER A 60 5.29 -1.46 -3.54
N ALA A 61 5.41 -0.52 -2.59
CA ALA A 61 4.25 0.14 -1.98
C ALA A 61 3.50 1.02 -2.98
N ARG A 62 4.20 1.59 -3.98
CA ARG A 62 3.55 2.35 -5.05
C ARG A 62 2.50 1.57 -5.83
N HIS A 63 2.69 0.25 -5.95
CA HIS A 63 1.77 -0.64 -6.64
C HIS A 63 0.47 -0.92 -5.87
N ILE A 64 0.36 -0.53 -4.59
CA ILE A 64 -0.89 -0.61 -3.82
C ILE A 64 -2.02 0.16 -4.52
N ILE A 65 -1.67 1.29 -5.15
CA ILE A 65 -2.61 2.17 -5.84
C ILE A 65 -2.74 1.75 -7.30
N VAL A 66 -3.96 1.41 -7.70
CA VAL A 66 -4.35 1.10 -9.06
C VAL A 66 -5.29 2.18 -9.56
N SER A 67 -4.98 2.79 -10.70
CA SER A 67 -5.84 3.82 -11.31
C SER A 67 -6.21 3.50 -12.74
N ALA A 68 -7.41 3.92 -13.13
CA ALA A 68 -7.87 3.88 -14.51
C ALA A 68 -8.93 4.96 -14.77
N PRO A 69 -9.06 5.45 -16.02
CA PRO A 69 -10.03 6.48 -16.39
C PRO A 69 -11.48 5.98 -16.41
N THR A 70 -11.71 4.67 -16.52
CA THR A 70 -13.06 4.08 -16.58
C THR A 70 -13.24 3.00 -15.53
N ALA A 71 -14.49 2.82 -15.08
CA ALA A 71 -14.82 1.80 -14.10
C ALA A 71 -14.50 0.39 -14.61
N HIS A 72 -14.79 0.12 -15.89
CA HIS A 72 -14.51 -1.18 -16.50
C HIS A 72 -13.01 -1.51 -16.50
N GLU A 73 -12.17 -0.57 -16.94
CA GLU A 73 -10.72 -0.74 -16.94
C GLU A 73 -10.18 -0.87 -15.50
N LEU A 74 -10.72 -0.08 -14.57
CA LEU A 74 -10.33 -0.16 -13.17
C LEU A 74 -10.63 -1.55 -12.59
N MET A 75 -11.83 -2.08 -12.84
CA MET A 75 -12.24 -3.39 -12.37
C MET A 75 -11.34 -4.50 -12.92
N SER A 76 -11.04 -4.49 -14.22
CA SER A 76 -10.13 -5.47 -14.83
C SER A 76 -8.74 -5.43 -14.18
N LYS A 77 -8.17 -4.23 -13.96
CA LYS A 77 -6.86 -4.12 -13.28
C LYS A 77 -6.88 -4.58 -11.83
N LEU A 78 -8.02 -4.43 -11.14
CA LEU A 78 -8.18 -4.85 -9.75
C LEU A 78 -8.34 -6.37 -9.63
N GLU A 79 -8.95 -7.02 -10.62
CA GLU A 79 -9.05 -8.49 -10.70
C GLU A 79 -7.69 -9.15 -10.97
N ASP A 80 -6.86 -8.52 -11.82
CA ASP A 80 -5.52 -8.99 -12.15
C ASP A 80 -4.46 -8.63 -11.08
N TYR A 81 -4.87 -7.98 -9.99
CA TYR A 81 -3.93 -7.47 -9.00
C TYR A 81 -3.30 -8.60 -8.17
N VAL A 82 -1.97 -8.61 -8.15
CA VAL A 82 -1.17 -9.45 -7.26
C VAL A 82 -0.39 -8.53 -6.30
N PRO A 83 -0.49 -8.72 -4.97
CA PRO A 83 0.24 -7.94 -3.99
C PRO A 83 1.76 -8.05 -4.22
N LYS A 84 2.43 -6.90 -4.37
CA LYS A 84 3.90 -6.82 -4.56
C LYS A 84 4.64 -6.23 -3.36
N HIS A 85 3.92 -5.77 -2.36
CA HIS A 85 4.49 -5.18 -1.16
C HIS A 85 4.71 -6.26 -0.11
N ASN A 86 5.88 -6.28 0.50
CA ASN A 86 6.11 -7.05 1.71
C ASN A 86 5.68 -6.18 2.88
N GLY A 87 4.65 -6.60 3.62
CA GLY A 87 4.20 -5.88 4.82
C GLY A 87 5.37 -5.59 5.76
N VAL A 88 5.48 -4.35 6.22
CA VAL A 88 6.54 -3.97 7.17
C VAL A 88 6.35 -4.73 8.49
N ALA A 89 5.10 -4.95 8.91
CA ALA A 89 4.78 -5.64 10.16
C ALA A 89 5.16 -7.13 10.13
N SER A 90 4.94 -7.81 9.00
CA SER A 90 5.31 -9.23 8.90
C SER A 90 6.83 -9.39 8.99
N LYS A 91 7.60 -8.54 8.31
CA LYS A 91 9.08 -8.60 8.36
C LYS A 91 9.64 -8.37 9.76
N LEU A 92 9.08 -7.42 10.52
CA LEU A 92 9.46 -7.15 11.90
C LEU A 92 9.13 -8.33 12.84
N SER A 93 8.00 -9.01 12.63
CA SER A 93 7.63 -10.19 13.42
C SER A 93 8.66 -11.32 13.28
N TRP A 94 9.04 -11.67 12.05
CA TRP A 94 10.01 -12.75 11.79
C TRP A 94 11.42 -12.41 12.31
N GLU A 95 11.85 -11.15 12.18
CA GLU A 95 13.16 -10.70 12.66
C GLU A 95 13.22 -10.67 14.19
N MET A 96 12.16 -10.22 14.86
CA MET A 96 12.02 -10.27 16.33
C MET A 96 12.00 -11.70 16.86
N GLU A 97 11.23 -12.61 16.24
CA GLU A 97 11.20 -14.04 16.62
C GLU A 97 12.58 -14.69 16.48
N ARG A 98 13.34 -14.35 15.43
CA ARG A 98 14.72 -14.82 15.24
C ARG A 98 15.67 -14.32 16.32
N GLN A 99 15.54 -13.05 16.71
CA GLN A 99 16.37 -12.46 17.76
C GLN A 99 16.02 -13.04 19.15
N LEU A 100 14.74 -13.20 19.47
CA LEU A 100 14.29 -13.81 20.72
C LEU A 100 14.68 -15.29 20.79
N GLY A 101 14.52 -16.05 19.71
CA GLY A 101 14.92 -17.46 19.63
C GLY A 101 16.44 -17.68 19.75
N TYR A 102 17.25 -16.75 19.25
CA TYR A 102 18.71 -16.78 19.42
C TYR A 102 19.12 -16.48 20.87
N THR A 103 18.49 -15.47 21.48
CA THR A 103 18.76 -15.06 22.87
C THR A 103 18.35 -16.16 23.86
N ALA A 104 17.19 -16.78 23.66
CA ALA A 104 16.72 -17.90 24.50
C ALA A 104 17.66 -19.13 24.42
N LYS A 105 18.22 -19.44 23.25
CA LYS A 105 19.19 -20.54 23.09
C LYS A 105 20.51 -20.28 23.81
N LEU A 106 20.96 -19.03 23.88
CA LEU A 106 22.18 -18.64 24.60
C LEU A 106 22.03 -18.71 26.12
N GLU A 107 20.84 -18.46 26.66
CA GLU A 107 20.58 -18.59 28.09
C GLU A 107 20.44 -20.05 28.55
N ILE A 108 19.86 -20.92 27.72
CA ILE A 108 19.75 -22.36 28.01
C ILE A 108 21.11 -23.08 27.92
N ALA A 109 22.07 -22.51 27.18
CA ALA A 109 23.41 -23.07 26.97
C ALA A 109 24.47 -22.63 28.01
N ARG A 110 24.06 -21.88 29.06
CA ARG A 110 24.90 -21.51 30.22
C ARG A 110 24.51 -22.33 31.45
#